data_AF-A0A8B7E8R5-F1
#
_entry.id   AF-A0A8B7E8R5-F1
#
_cell.length_a   1.000
_cell.length_b   1.000
_cell.length_c   1.000
_cell.angle_alpha   90.00
_cell.angle_beta   90.00
_cell.angle_gamma   90.00
#
_symmetry.space_group_name_H-M   'P 1'
#
loop_
_entity.id
_entity.type
_entity.pdbx_description
1 polymer ?
#
loop_
_entity_poly.entity_id
_entity_poly.type
_entity_poly.pdbx_seq_one_letter_code
_entity_poly.pdbx_strand_id
1 'polypeptide(L)'
;MGVAETSFLCIILTVIKSYKMVVVPLYSKQEETLIEYGKKLTVLDVVPQEYIVSFEVKPMSYKPEWQSVFHMTPGGDMGYAERNSAFFVDSYGVLFIMSPINGTTQSTETTVLPLISWTKLEVSQLKTNGKFIYSISINETIVYTTVNNDAQNFSNVVVYAADVYYSPQNGSIRYLSISDPVQETTFDIEPLVNITYKGVLKRAAMHGAIAPAMHGAITKIPVISIQSNKEHVEIGFFREF
;
A
#
# COMPACT_ATOMS: atom_id res chain seq x y z
N MET A 1 -6.04 -54.54 -30.56
CA MET A 1 -5.11 -53.44 -30.20
C MET A 1 -5.95 -52.24 -29.84
N GLY A 2 -6.25 -52.05 -28.55
CA GLY A 2 -7.00 -50.87 -28.08
C GLY A 2 -6.01 -49.81 -27.63
N VAL A 3 -5.88 -48.75 -28.41
CA VAL A 3 -5.13 -47.56 -28.02
C VAL A 3 -5.95 -46.86 -26.93
N ALA A 4 -5.36 -46.69 -25.76
CA ALA A 4 -6.01 -45.96 -24.67
C ALA A 4 -5.97 -44.46 -25.01
N GLU A 5 -7.10 -43.90 -25.43
CA GLU A 5 -7.25 -42.45 -25.55
C GLU A 5 -7.60 -41.84 -24.20
N THR A 6 -6.64 -41.11 -23.66
CA THR A 6 -6.80 -40.25 -22.49
C THR A 6 -7.57 -38.99 -22.87
N SER A 7 -8.78 -38.82 -22.32
CA SER A 7 -9.56 -37.59 -22.43
C SER A 7 -9.00 -36.52 -21.47
N PHE A 8 -8.75 -35.31 -21.97
CA PHE A 8 -8.31 -34.17 -21.16
C PHE A 8 -9.48 -33.26 -20.82
N LEU A 9 -9.62 -32.92 -19.53
CA LEU A 9 -10.55 -31.91 -19.06
C LEU A 9 -9.85 -30.54 -19.10
N CYS A 10 -10.35 -29.62 -19.93
CA CYS A 10 -9.86 -28.25 -19.99
C CYS A 10 -10.57 -27.39 -18.94
N ILE A 11 -9.81 -26.89 -17.95
CA ILE A 11 -10.30 -25.97 -16.92
C ILE A 11 -10.02 -24.55 -17.40
N ILE A 12 -11.06 -23.76 -17.66
CA ILE A 12 -10.91 -22.34 -17.96
C ILE A 12 -10.82 -21.61 -16.62
N LEU A 13 -9.67 -21.00 -16.33
CA LEU A 13 -9.47 -20.11 -15.19
C LEU A 13 -9.83 -18.68 -15.61
N THR A 14 -10.59 -17.96 -14.78
CA THR A 14 -10.73 -16.50 -14.93
C THR A 14 -9.73 -15.84 -14.00
N VAL A 15 -8.87 -15.00 -14.58
CA VAL A 15 -7.90 -14.22 -13.82
C VAL A 15 -8.54 -12.87 -13.52
N ILE A 16 -8.76 -12.57 -12.23
CA ILE A 16 -9.21 -11.25 -11.79
C ILE A 16 -7.97 -10.47 -11.39
N LYS A 17 -7.78 -9.29 -12.00
CA LYS A 17 -6.70 -8.38 -11.62
C LYS A 17 -7.20 -7.51 -10.46
N SER A 18 -6.64 -7.72 -9.27
CA SER A 18 -6.85 -6.85 -8.12
C SER A 18 -5.59 -6.01 -7.90
N TYR A 19 -5.78 -4.82 -7.31
CA TYR A 19 -4.69 -3.96 -6.91
C TYR A 19 -4.71 -3.85 -5.41
N LYS A 20 -3.61 -4.24 -4.76
CA LYS A 20 -3.42 -4.05 -3.34
C LYS A 20 -2.33 -3.01 -3.13
N MET A 21 -2.61 -2.01 -2.31
CA MET A 21 -1.59 -1.09 -1.86
C MET A 21 -0.74 -1.81 -0.80
N VAL A 22 0.55 -1.96 -1.08
CA VAL A 22 1.55 -2.48 -0.17
C VAL A 22 2.40 -1.31 0.29
N VAL A 23 2.43 -1.07 1.59
CA VAL A 23 3.20 0.03 2.16
C VAL A 23 4.55 -0.52 2.62
N VAL A 24 5.62 -0.11 1.93
CA VAL A 24 7.00 -0.47 2.27
C VAL A 24 7.54 0.59 3.23
N PRO A 25 7.88 0.24 4.49
CA PRO A 25 8.42 1.21 5.43
C PRO A 25 9.85 1.60 5.03
N LEU A 26 10.09 2.90 4.87
CA LEU A 26 11.42 3.48 4.67
C LEU A 26 12.09 3.79 6.01
N TYR A 27 11.32 4.32 6.95
CA TYR A 27 11.74 4.54 8.34
C TYR A 27 10.53 4.62 9.25
N SER A 28 10.67 4.13 10.48
CA SER A 28 9.67 4.36 11.51
C SER A 28 10.29 4.49 12.89
N LYS A 29 9.65 5.30 13.74
CA LYS A 29 9.98 5.46 15.16
C LYS A 29 8.69 5.68 15.95
N GLN A 30 8.34 4.68 16.76
CA GLN A 30 7.10 4.70 17.54
C GLN A 30 7.20 5.61 18.77
N GLU A 31 8.37 5.63 19.41
CA GLU A 31 8.61 6.34 20.66
C GLU A 31 8.45 7.86 20.55
N GLU A 32 8.00 8.48 21.64
CA GLU A 32 8.01 9.93 21.79
C GLU A 32 9.46 10.44 21.69
N THR A 33 9.66 11.43 20.82
CA THR A 33 10.94 12.02 20.50
C THR A 33 10.83 13.52 20.70
N LEU A 34 11.63 14.07 21.60
CA LEU A 34 11.74 15.52 21.77
C LEU A 34 12.22 16.17 20.47
N ILE A 35 11.61 17.30 20.13
CA ILE A 35 12.01 18.17 19.02
C ILE A 35 13.18 19.01 19.51
N GLU A 36 14.38 18.75 19.01
CA GLU A 36 15.62 19.35 19.48
C GLU A 36 16.45 19.84 18.28
N TYR A 37 17.12 20.97 18.45
CA TYR A 37 17.89 21.59 17.38
C TYR A 37 18.88 20.61 16.75
N GLY A 38 18.79 20.41 15.43
CA GLY A 38 19.66 19.53 14.66
C GLY A 38 19.53 18.03 14.99
N LYS A 39 18.42 17.59 15.60
CA LYS A 39 18.25 16.18 15.97
C LYS A 39 18.00 15.30 14.76
N LYS A 40 19.08 14.74 14.22
CA LYS A 40 19.04 13.77 13.14
C LYS A 40 18.44 12.44 13.60
N LEU A 41 17.42 11.97 12.91
CA LEU A 41 16.74 10.70 13.16
C LEU A 41 17.29 9.56 12.29
N THR A 42 17.50 9.85 11.00
CA THR A 42 18.03 8.88 10.03
C THR A 42 18.54 9.58 8.75
N VAL A 43 19.10 8.81 7.83
CA VAL A 43 19.27 9.17 6.43
C VAL A 43 18.55 8.12 5.60
N LEU A 44 17.70 8.55 4.69
CA LEU A 44 17.05 7.71 3.69
C LEU A 44 17.88 7.73 2.42
N ASP A 45 18.24 6.55 1.91
CA ASP A 45 18.98 6.44 0.65
C ASP A 45 18.17 7.05 -0.50
N VAL A 46 16.87 6.78 -0.52
CA VAL A 46 15.91 7.33 -1.49
C VAL A 46 14.56 7.62 -0.82
N VAL A 47 13.99 8.79 -1.07
CA VAL A 47 12.56 9.08 -0.95
C VAL A 47 11.96 8.99 -2.36
N PRO A 48 11.05 8.04 -2.63
CA PRO A 48 10.48 7.89 -3.96
C PRO A 48 9.51 9.03 -4.29
N GLN A 49 9.18 9.15 -5.57
CA GLN A 49 8.14 10.06 -6.07
C GLN A 49 6.74 9.73 -5.52
N GLU A 50 6.52 8.52 -5.01
CA GLU A 50 5.36 8.19 -4.19
C GLU A 50 5.83 8.00 -2.75
N TYR A 51 5.19 8.67 -1.80
CA TYR A 51 5.57 8.55 -0.40
C TYR A 51 4.43 8.95 0.52
N ILE A 52 4.52 8.49 1.76
CA ILE A 52 3.70 8.95 2.89
C ILE A 52 4.62 9.26 4.05
N VAL A 53 4.45 10.44 4.64
CA VAL A 53 5.06 10.85 5.91
C VAL A 53 3.94 11.11 6.90
N SER A 54 3.95 10.39 8.03
CA SER A 54 2.90 10.49 9.05
C SER A 54 3.53 10.50 10.44
N PHE A 55 3.06 11.38 11.32
CA PHE A 55 3.47 11.43 12.73
C PHE A 55 2.44 12.21 13.56
N GLU A 56 2.51 12.07 14.88
CA GLU A 56 1.79 12.96 15.79
C GLU A 56 2.73 13.98 16.40
N VAL A 57 2.27 15.23 16.56
CA VAL A 57 3.00 16.31 17.22
C VAL A 57 2.22 16.85 18.42
N LYS A 58 2.94 17.20 19.49
CA LYS A 58 2.39 17.86 20.68
C LYS A 58 3.26 19.07 21.04
N PRO A 59 2.88 20.27 20.57
CA PRO A 59 3.54 21.51 20.95
C PRO A 59 3.28 21.87 22.42
N MET A 60 4.30 22.37 23.12
CA MET A 60 4.19 22.76 24.54
C MET A 60 4.12 24.28 24.73
N SER A 61 4.75 25.06 23.84
CA SER A 61 4.68 26.52 23.82
C SER A 61 5.16 27.05 22.46
N TYR A 62 4.75 28.25 22.07
CA TYR A 62 5.27 28.94 20.88
C TYR A 62 6.28 30.01 21.25
N LYS A 63 7.25 30.26 20.38
CA LYS A 63 8.21 31.37 20.47
C LYS A 63 7.86 32.43 19.43
N PRO A 64 8.23 33.71 19.61
CA PRO A 64 7.95 34.78 18.66
C PRO A 64 8.83 34.71 17.40
N GLU A 65 8.97 33.53 16.78
CA GLU A 65 9.80 33.23 15.63
C GLU A 65 9.29 31.97 14.90
N TRP A 66 9.84 31.71 13.71
CA TRP A 66 9.63 30.45 13.00
C TRP A 66 10.40 29.31 13.67
N GLN A 67 9.71 28.19 13.87
CA GLN A 67 10.24 27.05 14.61
C GLN A 67 10.11 25.77 13.79
N SER A 68 11.18 25.00 13.69
CA SER A 68 11.22 23.72 12.99
C SER A 68 10.61 22.61 13.85
N VAL A 69 9.80 21.75 13.23
CA VAL A 69 9.19 20.56 13.86
C VAL A 69 9.82 19.29 13.28
N PHE A 70 9.79 19.17 11.95
CA PHE A 70 10.26 18.01 11.21
C PHE A 70 10.77 18.47 9.86
N HIS A 71 11.90 17.92 9.40
CA HIS A 71 12.50 18.33 8.13
C HIS A 71 13.19 17.15 7.47
N MET A 72 12.75 16.83 6.26
CA MET A 72 13.46 15.94 5.34
C MET A 72 14.16 16.76 4.25
N THR A 73 15.47 16.58 4.11
CA THR A 73 16.30 17.39 3.19
C THR A 73 17.44 16.57 2.60
N PRO A 74 17.72 16.64 1.27
CA PRO A 74 18.95 16.12 0.68
C PRO A 74 20.19 16.99 1.01
N GLY A 75 20.00 18.09 1.74
CA GLY A 75 20.99 19.11 2.06
C GLY A 75 20.41 20.51 1.82
N GLY A 76 20.81 21.50 2.63
CA GLY A 76 20.30 22.87 2.54
C GLY A 76 18.95 23.09 3.25
N ASP A 77 18.33 24.24 2.97
CA ASP A 77 17.09 24.73 3.60
C ASP A 77 16.18 25.51 2.64
N MET A 78 16.72 26.19 1.63
CA MET A 78 16.01 27.23 0.86
C MET A 78 15.98 26.98 -0.66
N GLY A 79 16.33 25.78 -1.12
CA GLY A 79 16.29 25.35 -2.51
C GLY A 79 15.10 24.46 -2.86
N TYR A 80 14.98 24.15 -4.16
CA TYR A 80 14.03 23.14 -4.62
C TYR A 80 14.38 21.79 -4.00
N ALA A 81 13.37 21.13 -3.43
CA ALA A 81 13.50 19.87 -2.71
C ALA A 81 14.36 19.88 -1.44
N GLU A 82 14.94 21.02 -1.05
CA GLU A 82 15.63 21.14 0.24
C GLU A 82 14.65 21.05 1.42
N ARG A 83 13.36 21.35 1.21
CA ARG A 83 12.25 21.16 2.16
C ARG A 83 11.28 20.09 1.64
N ASN A 84 11.52 18.82 1.97
CA ASN A 84 10.86 17.71 1.27
C ASN A 84 10.56 16.49 2.17
N SER A 85 9.50 16.51 2.97
CA SER A 85 8.71 17.65 3.40
C SER A 85 9.33 18.32 4.64
N ALA A 86 9.03 19.60 4.85
CA ALA A 86 9.41 20.33 6.06
C ALA A 86 8.18 20.92 6.74
N PHE A 87 8.15 20.85 8.07
CA PHE A 87 7.03 21.26 8.92
C PHE A 87 7.53 22.31 9.90
N PHE A 88 6.91 23.48 9.86
CA PHE A 88 7.26 24.62 10.71
C PHE A 88 6.02 25.16 11.38
N VAL A 89 6.22 25.84 12.51
CA VAL A 89 5.19 26.64 13.16
C VAL A 89 5.70 28.07 13.36
N ASP A 90 4.81 29.03 13.18
CA ASP A 90 5.10 30.45 13.40
C ASP A 90 4.89 30.88 14.86
N SER A 91 4.94 32.19 15.10
CA SER A 91 4.75 32.78 16.43
C SER A 91 3.36 32.60 17.04
N TYR A 92 2.35 32.30 16.21
CA TYR A 92 0.98 32.08 16.63
C TYR A 92 0.63 30.58 16.69
N GLY A 93 1.58 29.71 16.36
CA GLY A 93 1.39 28.26 16.30
C GLY A 93 0.73 27.78 15.01
N VAL A 94 0.64 28.64 13.99
CA VAL A 94 0.13 28.26 12.67
C VAL A 94 1.12 27.29 12.02
N LEU A 95 0.63 26.12 11.62
CA LEU A 95 1.41 25.09 10.97
C LEU A 95 1.57 25.40 9.47
N PHE A 96 2.82 25.41 9.03
CA PHE A 96 3.21 25.49 7.63
C PHE A 96 3.91 24.19 7.22
N ILE A 97 3.46 23.64 6.10
CA ILE A 97 4.05 22.43 5.51
C ILE A 97 4.60 22.81 4.15
N MET A 98 5.87 22.50 3.94
CA MET A 98 6.59 22.84 2.73
C MET A 98 7.03 21.59 1.98
N SER A 99 6.88 21.58 0.66
CA SER A 99 7.22 20.44 -0.20
C SER A 99 7.57 20.88 -1.62
N PRO A 100 8.41 20.13 -2.36
CA PRO A 100 8.68 20.38 -3.76
C PRO A 100 7.48 19.99 -4.63
N ILE A 101 6.75 20.99 -5.12
CA ILE A 101 5.55 20.81 -5.93
C ILE A 101 5.68 21.65 -7.20
N ASN A 102 5.53 21.00 -8.36
CA ASN A 102 5.58 21.62 -9.68
C ASN A 102 6.85 22.47 -9.93
N GLY A 103 8.04 21.96 -9.56
CA GLY A 103 9.31 22.67 -9.78
C GLY A 103 9.58 23.82 -8.81
N THR A 104 8.76 24.01 -7.77
CA THR A 104 8.94 25.04 -6.74
C THR A 104 8.76 24.48 -5.34
N THR A 105 9.33 25.13 -4.33
CA THR A 105 9.04 24.80 -2.92
C THR A 105 7.75 25.51 -2.52
N GLN A 106 6.65 24.77 -2.48
CA GLN A 106 5.36 25.30 -2.07
C GLN A 106 5.25 25.29 -0.55
N SER A 107 4.80 26.40 0.02
CA SER A 107 4.50 26.52 1.45
C SER A 107 2.98 26.60 1.65
N THR A 108 2.41 25.61 2.32
CA THR A 108 0.99 25.54 2.61
C THR A 108 0.76 25.90 4.07
N GLU A 109 0.10 27.04 4.29
CA GLU A 109 -0.46 27.41 5.60
C GLU A 109 -1.68 26.52 5.89
N THR A 110 -1.81 26.05 7.12
CA THR A 110 -2.88 25.10 7.50
C THR A 110 -3.73 25.63 8.66
N THR A 111 -3.49 25.16 9.88
CA THR A 111 -4.24 25.51 11.10
C THR A 111 -3.28 25.79 12.25
N VAL A 112 -3.80 26.41 13.31
CA VAL A 112 -3.07 26.54 14.57
C VAL A 112 -3.03 25.18 15.26
N LEU A 113 -1.84 24.70 15.61
CA LEU A 113 -1.73 23.49 16.41
C LEU A 113 -2.21 23.77 17.85
N PRO A 114 -2.98 22.86 18.46
CA PRO A 114 -3.34 23.00 19.87
C PRO A 114 -2.13 22.71 20.76
N LEU A 115 -1.89 23.56 21.76
CA LEU A 115 -0.89 23.29 22.79
C LEU A 115 -1.31 22.09 23.66
N ILE A 116 -0.32 21.32 24.13
CA ILE A 116 -0.48 20.22 25.10
C ILE A 116 -1.48 19.16 24.61
N SER A 117 -1.64 19.00 23.30
CA SER A 117 -2.51 18.01 22.68
C SER A 117 -1.81 17.38 21.47
N TRP A 118 -2.00 16.08 21.29
CA TRP A 118 -1.50 15.37 20.11
C TRP A 118 -2.34 15.70 18.89
N THR A 119 -1.69 16.06 17.80
CA THR A 119 -2.31 16.26 16.49
C THR A 119 -1.62 15.33 15.49
N LYS A 120 -2.40 14.51 14.79
CA LYS A 120 -1.88 13.64 13.73
C LYS A 120 -1.72 14.46 12.45
N LEU A 121 -0.51 14.42 11.89
CA LEU A 121 -0.16 15.10 10.66
C LEU A 121 0.27 14.06 9.63
N GLU A 122 -0.16 14.24 8.39
CA GLU A 122 0.28 13.40 7.28
C GLU A 122 0.43 14.21 6.00
N VAL A 123 1.51 13.94 5.29
CA VAL A 123 1.70 14.35 3.90
C VAL A 123 1.82 13.09 3.05
N SER A 124 1.13 13.06 1.93
CA SER A 124 1.25 11.99 0.95
C SER A 124 1.40 12.53 -0.46
N GLN A 125 2.17 11.82 -1.28
CA GLN A 125 2.22 11.98 -2.72
C GLN A 125 1.95 10.61 -3.35
N LEU A 126 0.81 10.45 -4.01
CA LEU A 126 0.36 9.16 -4.54
C LEU A 126 0.01 9.24 -6.02
N LYS A 127 0.35 8.23 -6.80
CA LYS A 127 -0.02 8.17 -8.22
C LYS A 127 -1.41 7.60 -8.38
N THR A 128 -2.35 8.46 -8.76
CA THR A 128 -3.75 8.09 -9.04
C THR A 128 -4.10 8.45 -10.48
N ASN A 129 -4.61 7.49 -11.24
CA ASN A 129 -5.03 7.68 -12.64
C ASN A 129 -3.94 8.36 -13.50
N GLY A 130 -2.68 7.98 -13.30
CA GLY A 130 -1.53 8.51 -14.05
C GLY A 130 -1.01 9.88 -13.60
N LYS A 131 -1.59 10.49 -12.56
CA LYS A 131 -1.15 11.78 -12.00
C LYS A 131 -0.66 11.59 -10.57
N PHE A 132 0.38 12.34 -10.17
CA PHE A 132 0.78 12.39 -8.77
C PHE A 132 -0.06 13.43 -8.04
N ILE A 133 -0.74 12.98 -6.99
CA ILE A 133 -1.62 13.79 -6.15
C ILE A 133 -0.90 14.00 -4.82
N TYR A 134 -0.55 15.24 -4.53
CA TYR A 134 -0.02 15.66 -3.25
C TYR A 134 -1.17 16.03 -2.33
N SER A 135 -1.16 15.54 -1.09
CA SER A 135 -2.20 15.82 -0.10
C SER A 135 -1.62 16.04 1.29
N ILE A 136 -2.29 16.90 2.06
CA ILE A 136 -2.00 17.15 3.47
C ILE A 136 -3.25 16.80 4.27
N SER A 137 -3.09 15.98 5.31
CA SER A 137 -4.15 15.71 6.26
C SER A 137 -3.76 16.07 7.69
N ILE A 138 -4.74 16.54 8.45
CA ILE A 138 -4.64 16.88 9.87
C ILE A 138 -5.78 16.15 10.57
N ASN A 139 -5.45 15.32 11.57
CA ASN A 139 -6.40 14.43 12.23
C ASN A 139 -7.27 13.68 11.21
N GLU A 140 -6.61 13.10 10.20
CA GLU A 140 -7.22 12.26 9.15
C GLU A 140 -8.19 13.01 8.20
N THR A 141 -8.31 14.33 8.36
CA THR A 141 -9.07 15.20 7.46
C THR A 141 -8.11 15.82 6.45
N ILE A 142 -8.36 15.60 5.16
CA ILE A 142 -7.59 16.25 4.09
C ILE A 142 -7.92 17.75 4.09
N VAL A 143 -6.90 18.58 4.32
CA VAL A 143 -7.03 20.05 4.36
C VAL A 143 -6.47 20.71 3.11
N TYR A 144 -5.62 20.00 2.35
CA TYR A 144 -5.04 20.49 1.11
C TYR A 144 -4.80 19.33 0.14
N THR A 145 -5.02 19.57 -1.15
CA THR A 145 -4.66 18.64 -2.22
C THR A 145 -4.33 19.39 -3.50
N THR A 146 -3.36 18.87 -4.27
CA THR A 146 -3.00 19.42 -5.58
C THR A 146 -2.35 18.35 -6.45
N VAL A 147 -2.29 18.61 -7.76
CA VAL A 147 -1.53 17.76 -8.69
C VAL A 147 -0.09 18.24 -8.72
N ASN A 148 0.86 17.31 -8.50
CA ASN A 148 2.28 17.54 -8.74
C ASN A 148 2.69 16.93 -10.08
N ASN A 149 2.99 17.78 -11.06
CA ASN A 149 3.44 17.38 -12.39
C ASN A 149 4.96 17.16 -12.46
N ASP A 150 5.69 17.46 -11.38
CA ASP A 150 7.14 17.30 -11.27
C ASP A 150 7.50 16.47 -10.03
N ALA A 151 6.81 15.33 -9.86
CA ALA A 151 7.15 14.37 -8.83
C ALA A 151 8.48 13.67 -9.18
N GLN A 152 9.41 13.62 -8.21
CA GLN A 152 10.77 13.11 -8.42
C GLN A 152 11.20 12.23 -7.24
N ASN A 153 12.24 11.43 -7.47
CA ASN A 153 12.95 10.72 -6.40
C ASN A 153 14.05 11.61 -5.85
N PHE A 154 14.28 11.53 -4.54
CA PHE A 154 15.33 12.30 -3.86
C PHE A 154 16.24 11.36 -3.10
N SER A 155 17.54 11.51 -3.29
CA SER A 155 18.54 10.63 -2.68
C SER A 155 19.25 11.29 -1.50
N ASN A 156 19.77 10.48 -0.58
CA ASN A 156 20.52 10.94 0.60
C ASN A 156 19.75 11.93 1.46
N VAL A 157 18.47 11.66 1.71
CA VAL A 157 17.58 12.57 2.44
C VAL A 157 17.77 12.38 3.93
N VAL A 158 18.27 13.41 4.59
CA VAL A 158 18.41 13.45 6.05
C VAL A 158 17.07 13.81 6.68
N VAL A 159 16.69 13.08 7.73
CA VAL A 159 15.44 13.27 8.46
C VAL A 159 15.76 13.86 9.84
N TYR A 160 15.15 14.99 10.17
CA TYR A 160 15.34 15.71 11.44
C TYR A 160 14.04 15.86 12.23
N ALA A 161 14.14 15.82 13.57
CA ALA A 161 13.13 16.34 14.49
C ALA A 161 13.58 17.73 15.00
N ALA A 162 13.27 18.75 14.19
CA ALA A 162 13.90 20.07 14.08
C ALA A 162 15.27 20.07 13.41
N ASP A 163 15.38 20.89 12.36
CA ASP A 163 16.60 21.06 11.57
C ASP A 163 17.68 21.90 12.27
N VAL A 164 18.76 22.17 11.53
CA VAL A 164 19.90 22.97 11.97
C VAL A 164 19.79 24.45 11.54
N TYR A 165 18.67 24.87 10.96
CA TYR A 165 18.51 26.21 10.39
C TYR A 165 17.59 27.10 11.22
N TYR A 166 16.58 26.52 11.87
CA TYR A 166 15.61 27.22 12.70
C TYR A 166 15.63 26.71 14.15
N SER A 167 15.12 27.54 15.05
CA SER A 167 14.86 27.14 16.43
C SER A 167 13.93 25.91 16.47
N PRO A 168 14.15 24.95 17.38
CA PRO A 168 13.24 23.84 17.55
C PRO A 168 11.92 24.33 18.18
N GLN A 169 10.80 23.84 17.64
CA GLN A 169 9.49 23.99 18.26
C GLN A 169 9.49 23.24 19.60
N ASN A 170 9.11 23.93 20.69
CA ASN A 170 9.01 23.26 21.98
C ASN A 170 7.92 22.19 21.95
N GLY A 171 8.29 20.94 22.18
CA GLY A 171 7.37 19.80 22.22
C GLY A 171 8.01 18.50 21.74
N SER A 172 7.14 17.56 21.37
CA SER A 172 7.54 16.22 20.96
C SER A 172 6.79 15.77 19.71
N ILE A 173 7.41 14.85 18.96
CA ILE A 173 6.73 14.03 17.96
C ILE A 173 6.70 12.56 18.40
N ARG A 174 5.77 11.76 17.86
CA ARG A 174 5.73 10.30 18.05
C ARG A 174 5.09 9.60 16.86
N TYR A 175 5.18 8.28 16.83
CA TYR A 175 4.60 7.45 15.76
C TYR A 175 5.01 7.91 14.36
N LEU A 176 6.28 8.33 14.22
CA LEU A 176 6.82 8.73 12.94
C LEU A 176 6.90 7.52 12.02
N SER A 177 6.33 7.65 10.83
CA SER A 177 6.39 6.68 9.74
C SER A 177 6.66 7.40 8.43
N ILE A 178 7.63 6.89 7.67
CA ILE A 178 7.93 7.29 6.32
C ILE A 178 7.90 6.03 5.47
N SER A 179 7.13 6.02 4.40
CA SER A 179 6.89 4.80 3.62
C SER A 179 6.67 5.07 2.14
N ASP A 180 7.03 4.07 1.33
CA ASP A 180 6.72 3.98 -0.08
C ASP A 180 5.45 3.14 -0.29
N PRO A 181 4.33 3.74 -0.74
CA PRO A 181 3.11 3.02 -1.07
C PRO A 181 3.24 2.40 -2.47
N VAL A 182 3.72 1.16 -2.52
CA VAL A 182 3.84 0.39 -3.75
C VAL A 182 2.49 -0.20 -4.13
N GLN A 183 2.03 0.05 -5.36
CA GLN A 183 0.90 -0.70 -5.91
C GLN A 183 1.39 -2.06 -6.41
N GLU A 184 1.13 -3.12 -5.65
CA GLU A 184 1.33 -4.47 -6.15
C GLU A 184 0.12 -4.91 -6.97
N THR A 185 0.41 -5.44 -8.17
CA THR A 185 -0.57 -6.17 -8.94
C THR A 185 -0.61 -7.59 -8.43
N THR A 186 -1.70 -7.97 -7.78
CA THR A 186 -1.98 -9.36 -7.43
C THR A 186 -2.93 -9.96 -8.45
N PHE A 187 -2.60 -11.16 -8.92
CA PHE A 187 -3.52 -11.96 -9.73
C PHE A 187 -4.27 -12.88 -8.79
N ASP A 188 -5.53 -12.54 -8.49
CA ASP A 188 -6.40 -13.45 -7.77
C ASP A 188 -6.93 -14.47 -8.79
N ILE A 189 -6.46 -15.71 -8.64
CA ILE A 189 -6.94 -16.84 -9.43
C ILE A 189 -8.14 -17.41 -8.70
N GLU A 190 -9.35 -16.95 -9.03
CA GLU A 190 -10.56 -17.63 -8.59
C GLU A 190 -10.82 -18.84 -9.51
N PRO A 191 -10.88 -20.08 -8.96
CA PRO A 191 -11.33 -21.20 -9.76
C PRO A 191 -12.79 -20.96 -10.15
N LEU A 192 -13.05 -20.82 -11.45
CA LEU A 192 -14.42 -20.71 -11.99
C LEU A 192 -15.28 -21.95 -11.71
N VAL A 193 -14.64 -23.08 -11.43
CA VAL A 193 -15.28 -24.37 -11.20
C VAL A 193 -14.52 -25.09 -10.10
N ASN A 194 -15.21 -25.40 -9.00
CA ASN A 194 -14.72 -26.31 -7.97
C ASN A 194 -15.23 -27.72 -8.27
N ILE A 195 -14.34 -28.62 -8.70
CA ILE A 195 -14.67 -30.03 -8.93
C ILE A 195 -14.33 -30.82 -7.67
N THR A 196 -15.35 -31.27 -6.96
CA THR A 196 -15.17 -32.17 -5.81
C THR A 196 -15.47 -33.60 -6.26
N TYR A 197 -14.46 -34.46 -6.30
CA TYR A 197 -14.64 -35.89 -6.53
C TYR A 197 -14.77 -36.62 -5.19
N LYS A 198 -15.97 -37.17 -4.90
CA LYS A 198 -16.18 -38.09 -3.78
C LYS A 198 -16.39 -39.51 -4.31
N GLY A 199 -15.29 -40.23 -4.48
CA GLY A 199 -15.30 -41.62 -4.93
C GLY A 199 -13.94 -42.29 -4.77
N VAL A 200 -13.85 -43.57 -5.13
CA VAL A 200 -12.59 -44.31 -5.21
C VAL A 200 -12.22 -44.43 -6.69
N LEU A 201 -11.11 -43.84 -7.10
CA LEU A 201 -10.53 -44.08 -8.42
C LEU A 201 -10.02 -45.51 -8.47
N LYS A 202 -10.81 -46.43 -9.04
CA LYS A 202 -10.31 -47.77 -9.36
C LYS A 202 -9.52 -47.67 -10.65
N ARG A 203 -8.23 -47.96 -10.57
CA ARG A 203 -7.38 -48.19 -11.75
C ARG A 203 -8.05 -49.28 -12.59
N ALA A 204 -8.38 -48.99 -13.86
CA ALA A 204 -8.82 -50.03 -14.77
C ALA A 204 -7.66 -51.03 -14.93
N ALA A 205 -7.89 -52.28 -14.51
CA ALA A 205 -6.94 -53.35 -14.77
C ALA A 205 -6.89 -53.56 -16.29
N MET A 206 -5.77 -53.20 -16.91
CA MET A 206 -5.52 -53.59 -18.29
C MET A 206 -5.17 -55.08 -18.32
N HIS A 207 -5.94 -55.81 -19.13
CA HIS A 207 -5.75 -57.16 -19.64
C HIS A 207 -6.10 -58.37 -18.75
N GLY A 208 -7.18 -59.04 -19.14
CA GLY A 208 -7.12 -60.46 -19.50
C GLY A 208 -7.61 -61.46 -18.47
N ALA A 209 -8.92 -61.54 -18.21
CA ALA A 209 -9.56 -62.80 -17.81
C ALA A 209 -11.07 -62.73 -18.04
N ILE A 210 -11.60 -63.72 -18.77
CA ILE A 210 -13.02 -63.99 -18.92
C ILE A 210 -13.52 -64.52 -17.57
N ALA A 211 -14.47 -63.84 -16.92
CA ALA A 211 -15.19 -64.36 -15.76
C ALA A 211 -16.69 -64.44 -16.10
N PRO A 212 -17.38 -65.57 -15.82
CA PRO A 212 -18.78 -65.72 -16.13
C PRO A 212 -19.67 -64.94 -15.16
N ALA A 213 -20.87 -64.61 -15.66
CA ALA A 213 -21.87 -63.76 -15.05
C ALA A 213 -22.03 -63.95 -13.52
N MET A 214 -21.78 -62.87 -12.77
CA MET A 214 -22.36 -62.69 -11.45
C MET A 214 -23.39 -61.57 -11.50
N HIS A 215 -24.62 -61.97 -11.21
CA HIS A 215 -25.74 -61.12 -10.82
C HIS A 215 -25.32 -60.13 -9.73
N GLY A 216 -25.73 -58.86 -9.89
CA GLY A 216 -25.90 -57.93 -8.78
C GLY A 216 -24.65 -57.17 -8.36
N ALA A 217 -24.40 -56.02 -8.98
CA ALA A 217 -23.79 -54.89 -8.29
C ALA A 217 -24.26 -53.59 -8.94
N ILE A 218 -25.03 -52.81 -8.20
CA ILE A 218 -25.37 -51.43 -8.55
C ILE A 218 -24.03 -50.66 -8.62
N THR A 219 -23.53 -50.41 -9.83
CA THR A 219 -22.49 -49.40 -10.04
C THR A 219 -23.11 -48.04 -9.71
N LYS A 220 -22.89 -47.55 -8.49
CA LYS A 220 -23.14 -46.16 -8.15
C LYS A 220 -22.43 -45.30 -9.19
N ILE A 221 -23.21 -44.61 -10.01
CA ILE A 221 -22.70 -43.57 -10.91
C ILE A 221 -22.03 -42.54 -9.99
N PRO A 222 -20.73 -42.23 -10.17
CA PRO A 222 -20.10 -41.18 -9.40
C PRO A 222 -20.84 -39.87 -9.70
N VAL A 223 -21.48 -39.32 -8.67
CA VAL A 223 -22.14 -38.02 -8.78
C VAL A 223 -21.03 -36.96 -8.80
N ILE A 224 -20.80 -36.36 -9.94
CA ILE A 224 -19.98 -35.14 -10.04
C ILE A 224 -20.91 -33.98 -9.66
N SER A 225 -20.76 -33.45 -8.46
CA SER A 225 -21.41 -32.21 -8.08
C SER A 225 -20.55 -31.04 -8.55
N ILE A 226 -21.06 -30.25 -9.48
CA ILE A 226 -20.43 -29.01 -9.94
C ILE A 226 -21.18 -27.86 -9.29
N GLN A 227 -20.47 -27.02 -8.55
CA GLN A 227 -20.99 -25.75 -8.07
C GLN A 227 -20.30 -24.64 -8.85
N SER A 228 -21.09 -23.78 -9.49
CA SER A 228 -20.65 -22.61 -10.24
C SER A 228 -21.21 -21.36 -9.61
N ASN A 229 -20.40 -20.31 -9.65
CA ASN A 229 -20.64 -18.97 -9.16
C ASN A 229 -21.35 -18.08 -10.21
N LYS A 230 -21.70 -18.63 -11.40
CA LYS A 230 -22.46 -17.95 -12.45
C LYS A 230 -23.86 -18.54 -12.61
N GLU A 231 -24.83 -17.69 -13.00
CA GLU A 231 -26.25 -18.04 -13.17
C GLU A 231 -26.52 -19.06 -14.30
N HIS A 232 -25.56 -19.36 -15.17
CA HIS A 232 -25.72 -20.35 -16.23
C HIS A 232 -24.46 -21.19 -16.43
N VAL A 233 -24.61 -22.51 -16.33
CA VAL A 233 -23.64 -23.52 -16.75
C VAL A 233 -24.37 -24.50 -17.65
N GLU A 234 -24.05 -24.51 -18.94
CA GLU A 234 -24.45 -25.60 -19.83
C GLU A 234 -23.40 -26.71 -19.78
N ILE A 235 -23.86 -27.93 -19.50
CA ILE A 235 -23.04 -29.14 -19.51
C ILE A 235 -23.59 -30.04 -20.62
N GLY A 236 -22.84 -30.18 -21.71
CA GLY A 236 -23.15 -31.16 -22.75
C GLY A 236 -22.67 -32.54 -22.31
N PHE A 237 -23.60 -33.44 -21.98
CA PHE A 237 -23.32 -34.88 -21.96
C PHE A 237 -23.45 -35.40 -23.39
N PHE A 238 -22.34 -35.54 -24.10
CA PHE A 238 -22.35 -36.21 -25.40
C PHE A 238 -22.35 -37.72 -25.17
N ARG A 239 -23.47 -38.38 -25.50
CA ARG A 239 -23.48 -39.81 -25.82
C ARG A 239 -23.26 -39.93 -27.32
N GLU A 240 -22.23 -40.66 -27.72
CA GLU A 240 -22.20 -41.24 -29.06
C GLU A 240 -22.31 -42.76 -28.96
N PHE A 241 -22.93 -43.34 -29.99
CA PHE A 241 -23.29 -44.75 -30.12
C PHE A 241 -22.09 -45.66 -30.37
#